data_AF-A0A3N7FY13-F1
#
_entry.id   AF-A0A3N7FY13-F1
#
_cell.length_a   1.000
_cell.length_b   1.000
_cell.length_c   1.000
_cell.angle_alpha   90.00
_cell.angle_beta   90.00
_cell.angle_gamma   90.00
#
_symmetry.space_group_name_H-M   'P 1'
#
loop_
_entity.id
_entity.type
_entity.pdbx_description
1 polymer ?
#
loop_
_entity_poly.entity_id
_entity_poly.type
_entity_poly.pdbx_seq_one_letter_code
_entity_poly.pdbx_strand_id
1 'polypeptide(L)'
;MCVEIAALSSYDFEEENFKEQVARLRQRFISPGGRTDQREAEPASGFFIRAENIWKTIKDNKDLDLPALKVMVATVRCEEIAEEKLRQFTTDDDWLALKRAVQAGPVSGFGAALGSILETYLSQYDMEVIHFDQDVRNAKRRQMESQALEVVRNAYDTMLEHLYSNTLESFKTSLEQLVNGGEGFVASARTCAQSCFLQFDKGCEDAFIRLSGWNVSGVREKISRHMLSEMMAKYVKQFTDVLADEVQSLFEAGEADTWVSVRNLLASKTDVAESELSNAHVDFEVPRSEIDTRLGYLKENARSVVERKARESAATRRVLMRMKDRFAKVFNHDENSKSGAWTTEQNIEEIDRNALSASLKILEIMAAIRLDQTTDQIEHVLFSSLMDGNGAVPASGAPPDLLTSNAWEEVSPNATLLTPVECKSLWMQFKADIKYIMNQATSAQQTLRQAKRAITIVVGVVVVVGAAVVATVGTPTAMGIAARPEVAAVLKAVGPGLAAVMKDIGPEVLATLKDIGPEVAGAVRSLGPQIVTAVIAMMTNGFARPHQQ
;
A
#
# COMPACT_ATOMS: atom_id res chain seq x y z
N MET A 1 19.36 100.55 -4.86
CA MET A 1 19.92 100.34 -6.22
C MET A 1 19.55 101.53 -7.07
N CYS A 2 20.52 102.24 -7.61
CA CYS A 2 20.29 103.27 -8.62
C CYS A 2 20.66 102.63 -9.97
N VAL A 3 19.71 102.56 -10.90
CA VAL A 3 19.96 102.06 -12.25
C VAL A 3 20.16 103.27 -13.13
N GLU A 4 21.34 103.38 -13.73
CA GLU A 4 21.68 104.45 -14.68
C GLU A 4 21.85 103.83 -16.07
N ILE A 5 21.30 104.51 -17.08
CA ILE A 5 21.35 104.04 -18.47
C ILE A 5 22.29 104.96 -19.25
N ALA A 6 23.20 104.37 -20.01
CA ALA A 6 24.03 105.07 -20.98
C ALA A 6 23.77 104.45 -22.37
N ALA A 7 23.26 105.25 -23.29
CA ALA A 7 23.08 104.83 -24.67
C ALA A 7 24.37 105.05 -25.45
N LEU A 8 24.75 104.07 -26.25
CA LEU A 8 25.87 104.14 -27.18
C LEU A 8 25.34 103.89 -28.60
N SER A 9 25.79 104.72 -29.55
CA SER A 9 25.53 104.60 -30.99
C SER A 9 26.20 103.34 -31.57
N SER A 10 25.82 102.90 -32.78
CA SER A 10 26.46 101.71 -33.36
C SER A 10 27.90 102.03 -33.75
N TYR A 11 28.85 101.22 -33.27
CA TYR A 11 30.26 101.38 -33.61
C TYR A 11 30.50 101.27 -35.13
N ASP A 12 29.82 100.34 -35.79
CA ASP A 12 30.06 100.03 -37.20
C ASP A 12 29.54 101.11 -38.16
N PHE A 13 28.51 101.86 -37.74
CA PHE A 13 27.85 102.86 -38.60
C PHE A 13 28.15 104.30 -38.18
N GLU A 14 28.44 104.54 -36.90
CA GLU A 14 28.65 105.86 -36.30
C GLU A 14 29.85 105.85 -35.35
N GLU A 15 31.00 105.36 -35.83
CA GLU A 15 32.21 105.13 -35.03
C GLU A 15 32.66 106.37 -34.22
N GLU A 16 32.66 107.55 -34.83
CA GLU A 16 33.07 108.80 -34.16
C GLU A 16 32.12 109.17 -33.01
N ASN A 17 30.80 109.06 -33.25
CA ASN A 17 29.77 109.34 -32.24
C ASN A 17 29.86 108.32 -31.08
N PHE A 18 30.14 107.06 -31.38
CA PHE A 18 30.36 106.02 -30.38
C PHE A 18 31.60 106.32 -29.52
N LYS A 19 32.74 106.64 -30.14
CA LYS A 19 33.98 106.97 -29.42
C LYS A 19 33.80 108.18 -28.52
N GLU A 20 33.08 109.21 -28.99
CA GLU A 20 32.77 110.39 -28.18
C GLU A 20 31.88 110.02 -26.98
N GLN A 21 30.83 109.23 -27.20
CA GLN A 21 29.93 108.78 -26.13
C GLN A 21 30.64 107.88 -25.11
N VAL A 22 31.55 107.00 -25.54
CA VAL A 22 32.42 106.22 -24.65
C VAL A 22 33.36 107.12 -23.85
N ALA A 23 33.92 108.16 -24.46
CA ALA A 23 34.76 109.14 -23.75
C ALA A 23 33.95 109.89 -22.68
N ARG A 24 32.72 110.31 -22.99
CA ARG A 24 31.78 110.90 -22.01
C ARG A 24 31.44 109.93 -20.88
N LEU A 25 31.19 108.65 -21.20
CA LEU A 25 30.95 107.61 -20.20
C LEU A 25 32.17 107.40 -19.30
N ARG A 26 33.38 107.35 -19.87
CA ARG A 26 34.64 107.26 -19.10
C ARG A 26 34.80 108.45 -18.16
N GLN A 27 34.52 109.67 -18.61
CA GLN A 27 34.60 110.85 -17.75
C GLN A 27 33.62 110.77 -16.57
N ARG A 28 32.45 110.15 -16.73
CA ARG A 28 31.48 109.93 -15.64
C ARG A 28 32.07 109.09 -14.50
N PHE A 29 32.92 108.11 -14.80
CA PHE A 29 33.55 107.24 -13.80
C PHE A 29 34.83 107.84 -13.18
N ILE A 30 35.55 108.72 -13.90
CA ILE A 30 36.85 109.26 -13.46
C ILE A 30 36.73 110.65 -12.81
N SER A 31 35.65 111.39 -13.06
CA SER A 31 35.45 112.72 -12.48
C SER A 31 35.43 112.65 -10.94
N PRO A 32 36.13 113.55 -10.22
CA PRO A 32 36.14 113.56 -8.76
C PRO A 32 34.75 113.97 -8.26
N GLY A 33 33.93 112.98 -7.91
CA GLY A 33 32.49 113.12 -7.70
C GLY A 33 31.67 111.95 -8.25
N GLY A 34 32.29 111.07 -9.06
CA GLY A 34 31.72 109.78 -9.45
C GLY A 34 31.40 108.95 -8.22
N ARG A 35 30.11 108.63 -8.02
CA ARG A 35 29.60 107.98 -6.81
C ARG A 35 30.22 106.59 -6.63
N THR A 36 31.25 106.49 -5.81
CA THR A 36 31.49 105.27 -5.04
C THR A 36 30.43 105.22 -3.95
N ASP A 37 29.45 104.34 -4.09
CA ASP A 37 28.56 103.97 -2.98
C ASP A 37 29.48 103.62 -1.79
N GLN A 38 29.36 104.34 -0.67
CA GLN A 38 30.18 104.14 0.53
C GLN A 38 29.87 102.77 1.16
N ARG A 39 30.29 101.70 0.51
CA ARG A 39 30.55 100.41 1.15
C ARG A 39 32.03 100.41 1.54
N GLU A 40 32.32 99.88 2.73
CA GLU A 40 33.67 99.76 3.28
C GLU A 40 34.68 99.40 2.19
N ALA A 41 35.63 100.31 1.95
CA ALA A 41 36.68 100.10 0.97
C ALA A 41 37.61 98.99 1.46
N GLU A 42 37.47 97.80 0.89
CA GLU A 42 38.36 96.69 1.18
C GLU A 42 39.75 96.94 0.58
N PRO A 43 40.83 96.64 1.31
CA PRO A 43 42.17 96.65 0.73
C PRO A 43 42.26 95.69 -0.46
N ALA A 44 42.97 96.10 -1.51
CA ALA A 44 43.20 95.26 -2.69
C ALA A 44 43.80 93.89 -2.34
N SER A 45 44.59 93.82 -1.26
CA SER A 45 45.15 92.57 -0.74
C SER A 45 44.10 91.56 -0.25
N GLY A 46 42.94 92.03 0.25
CA GLY A 46 41.84 91.18 0.72
C GLY A 46 40.86 90.76 -0.38
N PHE A 47 40.88 91.44 -1.54
CA PHE A 47 39.93 91.20 -2.61
C PHE A 47 40.01 89.78 -3.18
N PHE A 48 41.22 89.24 -3.39
CA PHE A 48 41.39 87.89 -3.94
C PHE A 48 40.76 86.83 -3.02
N ILE A 49 41.00 86.94 -1.71
CA ILE A 49 40.46 85.99 -0.70
C ILE A 49 38.93 86.06 -0.71
N ARG A 50 38.38 87.27 -0.78
CA ARG A 50 36.92 87.46 -0.83
C ARG A 50 36.33 86.95 -2.13
N ALA A 51 36.95 87.22 -3.27
CA ALA A 51 36.50 86.72 -4.57
C ALA A 51 36.53 85.19 -4.63
N GLU A 52 37.57 84.56 -4.07
CA GLU A 52 37.66 83.10 -3.94
C GLU A 52 36.54 82.54 -3.04
N ASN A 53 36.28 83.16 -1.89
CA ASN A 53 35.19 82.75 -1.00
C ASN A 53 33.80 82.95 -1.62
N ILE A 54 33.58 84.03 -2.37
CA ILE A 54 32.34 84.26 -3.13
C ILE A 54 32.20 83.19 -4.21
N TRP A 55 33.26 82.91 -4.97
CA TRP A 55 33.25 81.90 -6.01
C TRP A 55 33.00 80.49 -5.45
N LYS A 56 33.62 80.16 -4.32
CA LYS A 56 33.38 78.91 -3.61
C LYS A 56 31.92 78.80 -3.17
N THR A 57 31.37 79.85 -2.57
CA THR A 57 29.95 79.91 -2.20
C THR A 57 29.03 79.71 -3.41
N ILE A 58 29.32 80.33 -4.56
CA ILE A 58 28.54 80.15 -5.80
C ILE A 58 28.65 78.73 -6.32
N LYS A 59 29.87 78.17 -6.35
CA LYS A 59 30.14 76.83 -6.91
C LYS A 59 29.56 75.70 -6.06
N ASP A 60 29.61 75.85 -4.73
CA ASP A 60 29.12 74.85 -3.79
C ASP A 60 27.61 74.99 -3.51
N ASN A 61 26.95 76.02 -4.05
CA ASN A 61 25.53 76.23 -3.87
C ASN A 61 24.71 75.25 -4.73
N LYS A 62 24.12 74.25 -4.07
CA LYS A 62 23.25 73.25 -4.68
C LYS A 62 22.00 73.84 -5.35
N ASP A 63 21.55 75.02 -4.94
CA ASP A 63 20.37 75.69 -5.52
C ASP A 63 20.64 76.27 -6.92
N LEU A 64 21.92 76.38 -7.32
CA LEU A 64 22.33 76.85 -8.66
C LEU A 64 22.54 75.70 -9.67
N ASP A 65 22.31 74.43 -9.27
CA ASP A 65 22.44 73.26 -10.15
C ASP A 65 21.21 73.13 -11.09
N LEU A 66 21.24 73.88 -12.19
CA LEU A 66 20.16 73.93 -13.19
C LEU A 66 19.90 72.58 -13.90
N PRO A 67 20.90 71.73 -14.20
CA PRO A 67 20.67 70.33 -14.60
C PRO A 67 19.85 69.54 -13.57
N ALA A 68 20.12 69.69 -12.27
CA ALA A 68 19.33 69.04 -11.23
C ALA A 68 17.86 69.50 -11.22
N LEU A 69 17.58 70.77 -11.53
CA LEU A 69 16.20 71.27 -11.69
C LEU A 69 15.47 70.62 -12.86
N LYS A 70 16.12 70.44 -14.03
CA LYS A 70 15.51 69.74 -15.19
C LYS A 70 15.22 68.28 -14.87
N VAL A 71 16.16 67.60 -14.23
CA VAL A 71 16.01 66.20 -13.79
C VAL A 71 14.90 66.08 -12.74
N MET A 72 14.79 67.02 -11.80
CA MET A 72 13.73 67.06 -10.80
C MET A 72 12.35 67.22 -11.44
N VAL A 73 12.19 68.18 -12.36
CA VAL A 73 10.92 68.39 -13.07
C VAL A 73 10.56 67.16 -13.91
N ALA A 74 11.53 66.58 -14.61
CA ALA A 74 11.34 65.33 -15.35
C ALA A 74 10.90 64.19 -14.43
N THR A 75 11.48 64.11 -13.22
CA THR A 75 11.15 63.06 -12.24
C THR A 75 9.71 63.15 -11.80
N VAL A 76 9.25 64.34 -11.39
CA VAL A 76 7.86 64.55 -10.97
C VAL A 76 6.89 64.28 -12.12
N ARG A 77 7.18 64.77 -13.34
CA ARG A 77 6.30 64.54 -14.49
C ARG A 77 6.24 63.08 -14.93
N CYS A 78 7.38 62.41 -15.00
CA CYS A 78 7.42 60.99 -15.33
C CYS A 78 6.72 60.13 -14.27
N GLU A 79 6.72 60.54 -13.01
CA GLU A 79 5.99 59.87 -11.93
C GLU A 79 4.47 60.08 -12.04
N GLU A 80 4.02 61.32 -12.22
CA GLU A 80 2.59 61.62 -12.41
C GLU A 80 1.99 60.86 -13.61
N ILE A 81 2.72 60.81 -14.73
CA ILE A 81 2.29 60.06 -15.93
C ILE A 81 2.26 58.55 -15.63
N ALA A 82 3.29 58.01 -14.96
CA ALA A 82 3.33 56.60 -14.58
C ALA A 82 2.15 56.20 -13.68
N GLU A 83 1.87 57.01 -12.64
CA GLU A 83 0.76 56.79 -11.72
C GLU A 83 -0.60 56.88 -12.42
N GLU A 84 -0.76 57.84 -13.34
CA GLU A 84 -2.00 57.96 -14.13
C GLU A 84 -2.21 56.74 -15.04
N LYS A 85 -1.17 56.27 -15.73
CA LYS A 85 -1.27 55.06 -16.56
C LYS A 85 -1.54 53.81 -15.73
N LEU A 86 -0.92 53.68 -14.57
CA LEU A 86 -1.17 52.58 -13.65
C LEU A 86 -2.63 52.62 -13.13
N ARG A 87 -3.15 53.81 -12.79
CA ARG A 87 -4.53 53.99 -12.36
C ARG A 87 -5.50 53.58 -13.46
N GLN A 88 -5.28 54.02 -14.70
CA GLN A 88 -6.10 53.64 -15.86
C GLN A 88 -6.07 52.12 -16.06
N PHE A 89 -4.89 51.50 -15.99
CA PHE A 89 -4.74 50.05 -16.04
C PHE A 89 -5.56 49.32 -14.95
N THR A 90 -5.53 49.80 -13.71
CA THR A 90 -6.30 49.15 -12.62
C THR A 90 -7.82 49.21 -12.81
N THR A 91 -8.31 50.17 -13.59
CA THR A 91 -9.73 50.36 -13.91
C THR A 91 -10.10 49.87 -15.31
N ASP A 92 -9.17 49.27 -16.04
CA ASP A 92 -9.36 48.80 -17.41
C ASP A 92 -10.39 47.66 -17.47
N ASP A 93 -11.37 47.78 -18.36
CA ASP A 93 -12.48 46.83 -18.46
C ASP A 93 -12.02 45.43 -18.89
N ASP A 94 -11.04 45.34 -19.79
CA ASP A 94 -10.49 44.06 -20.28
C ASP A 94 -9.69 43.38 -19.17
N TRP A 95 -8.89 44.13 -18.41
CA TRP A 95 -8.20 43.62 -17.23
C TRP A 95 -9.19 43.10 -16.18
N LEU A 96 -10.21 43.89 -15.84
CA LEU A 96 -11.21 43.50 -14.86
C LEU A 96 -12.02 42.29 -15.33
N ALA A 97 -12.33 42.18 -16.62
CA ALA A 97 -12.97 41.00 -17.20
C ALA A 97 -12.06 39.76 -17.07
N LEU A 98 -10.79 39.88 -17.43
CA LEU A 98 -9.81 38.80 -17.32
C LEU A 98 -9.63 38.34 -15.86
N LYS A 99 -9.54 39.29 -14.92
CA LYS A 99 -9.45 39.02 -13.49
C LYS A 99 -10.67 38.23 -12.97
N ARG A 100 -11.88 38.60 -13.39
CA ARG A 100 -13.11 37.86 -13.03
C ARG A 100 -13.16 36.48 -13.67
N ALA A 101 -12.71 36.35 -14.93
CA ALA A 101 -12.69 35.08 -15.62
C ALA A 101 -11.76 34.08 -14.92
N VAL A 102 -10.58 34.52 -14.50
CA VAL A 102 -9.64 33.67 -13.74
C VAL A 102 -10.20 33.21 -12.40
N GLN A 103 -11.00 34.04 -11.72
CA GLN A 103 -11.67 33.61 -10.48
C GLN A 103 -12.69 32.49 -10.69
N ALA A 104 -13.25 32.36 -11.89
CA ALA A 104 -14.18 31.29 -12.23
C ALA A 104 -13.47 29.99 -12.65
N GLY A 105 -12.23 30.07 -13.13
CA GLY A 105 -11.44 28.92 -13.57
C GLY A 105 -10.27 29.32 -14.47
N PRO A 106 -9.54 28.33 -15.02
CA PRO A 106 -8.39 28.62 -15.87
C PRO A 106 -8.84 29.29 -17.18
N VAL A 107 -8.12 30.34 -17.58
CA VAL A 107 -8.40 31.10 -18.80
C VAL A 107 -7.35 30.79 -19.84
N SER A 108 -7.79 30.34 -21.02
CA SER A 108 -6.91 30.13 -22.18
C SER A 108 -6.48 31.47 -22.77
N GLY A 109 -5.21 31.60 -23.14
CA GLY A 109 -4.61 32.84 -23.63
C GLY A 109 -4.33 33.86 -22.52
N PHE A 110 -4.31 33.46 -21.25
CA PHE A 110 -4.21 34.40 -20.12
C PHE A 110 -2.97 35.29 -20.22
N GLY A 111 -1.79 34.70 -20.44
CA GLY A 111 -0.53 35.44 -20.50
C GLY A 111 -0.47 36.40 -21.70
N ALA A 112 -0.98 35.98 -22.86
CA ALA A 112 -1.04 36.81 -24.05
C ALA A 112 -2.00 37.99 -23.89
N ALA A 113 -3.21 37.76 -23.36
CA ALA A 113 -4.19 38.80 -23.11
C ALA A 113 -3.67 39.83 -22.10
N LEU A 114 -3.17 39.36 -20.95
CA LEU A 114 -2.61 40.23 -19.93
C LEU A 114 -1.37 40.99 -20.42
N GLY A 115 -0.49 40.32 -21.16
CA GLY A 115 0.68 40.93 -21.78
C GLY A 115 0.31 42.06 -22.75
N SER A 116 -0.73 41.87 -23.57
CA SER A 116 -1.22 42.90 -24.49
C SER A 116 -1.77 44.13 -23.76
N ILE A 117 -2.50 43.93 -22.67
CA ILE A 117 -3.02 45.03 -21.84
C ILE A 117 -1.86 45.81 -21.21
N LEU A 118 -0.91 45.11 -20.58
CA LEU A 118 0.28 45.73 -19.97
C LEU A 118 1.10 46.51 -21.00
N GLU A 119 1.37 45.92 -22.16
CA GLU A 119 2.14 46.57 -23.23
C GLU A 119 1.45 47.84 -23.76
N THR A 120 0.12 47.85 -23.79
CA THR A 120 -0.66 49.02 -24.20
C THR A 120 -0.40 50.22 -23.27
N TYR A 121 -0.51 50.03 -21.96
CA TYR A 121 -0.29 51.10 -20.98
C TYR A 121 1.18 51.52 -20.89
N LEU A 122 2.10 50.56 -20.97
CA LEU A 122 3.52 50.82 -21.00
C LEU A 122 3.94 51.59 -22.28
N SER A 123 3.37 51.27 -23.44
CA SER A 123 3.63 52.02 -24.68
C SER A 123 3.07 53.44 -24.63
N GLN A 124 1.88 53.63 -24.02
CA GLN A 124 1.33 54.97 -23.80
C GLN A 124 2.23 55.82 -22.90
N TYR A 125 2.76 55.24 -21.83
CA TYR A 125 3.76 55.91 -20.98
C TYR A 125 4.96 56.37 -21.81
N ASP A 126 5.57 55.47 -22.60
CA ASP A 126 6.77 55.77 -23.38
C ASP A 126 6.56 56.91 -24.39
N MET A 127 5.40 56.96 -25.03
CA MET A 127 5.04 58.04 -25.95
C MET A 127 4.95 59.39 -25.25
N GLU A 128 4.36 59.45 -24.05
CA GLU A 128 4.17 60.69 -23.30
C GLU A 128 5.48 61.22 -22.71
N VAL A 129 6.39 60.33 -22.29
CA VAL A 129 7.66 60.73 -21.63
C VAL A 129 8.86 60.88 -22.57
N ILE A 130 8.68 60.72 -23.88
CA ILE A 130 9.78 60.65 -24.87
C ILE A 130 10.72 61.87 -24.88
N HIS A 131 10.23 63.03 -24.42
CA HIS A 131 10.96 64.30 -24.43
C HIS A 131 11.70 64.59 -23.10
N PHE A 132 11.51 63.74 -22.07
CA PHE A 132 12.21 63.86 -20.80
C PHE A 132 13.56 63.14 -20.80
N ASP A 133 14.33 63.40 -19.74
CA ASP A 133 15.60 62.75 -19.49
C ASP A 133 15.46 61.21 -19.54
N GLN A 134 16.40 60.57 -20.25
CA GLN A 134 16.33 59.14 -20.55
C GLN A 134 16.50 58.27 -19.31
N ASP A 135 17.35 58.67 -18.36
CA ASP A 135 17.59 57.88 -17.15
C ASP A 135 16.38 57.97 -16.21
N VAL A 136 15.81 59.17 -16.09
CA VAL A 136 14.60 59.41 -15.30
C VAL A 136 13.41 58.59 -15.83
N ARG A 137 13.12 58.69 -17.13
CA ARG A 137 11.97 57.98 -17.72
C ARG A 137 12.14 56.46 -17.65
N ASN A 138 13.36 55.95 -17.85
CA ASN A 138 13.63 54.52 -17.76
C ASN A 138 13.51 54.01 -16.31
N ALA A 139 13.94 54.80 -15.32
CA ALA A 139 13.79 54.46 -13.92
C ALA A 139 12.31 54.42 -13.51
N LYS A 140 11.53 55.43 -13.90
CA LYS A 140 10.08 55.49 -13.61
C LYS A 140 9.27 54.45 -14.38
N ARG A 141 9.66 54.11 -15.62
CA ARG A 141 9.08 52.97 -16.36
C ARG A 141 9.20 51.66 -15.59
N ARG A 142 10.41 51.34 -15.09
CA ARG A 142 10.64 50.10 -14.31
C ARG A 142 9.85 50.08 -13.01
N GLN A 143 9.71 51.24 -12.36
CA GLN A 143 8.87 51.37 -11.16
C GLN A 143 7.40 51.07 -11.48
N MET A 144 6.86 51.64 -12.56
CA MET A 144 5.50 51.38 -13.03
C MET A 144 5.28 49.91 -13.39
N GLU A 145 6.22 49.29 -14.11
CA GLU A 145 6.19 47.88 -14.48
C GLU A 145 6.11 46.99 -13.23
N SER A 146 6.94 47.26 -12.22
CA SER A 146 6.92 46.53 -10.94
C SER A 146 5.57 46.65 -10.23
N GLN A 147 4.96 47.85 -10.21
CA GLN A 147 3.66 48.08 -9.58
C GLN A 147 2.52 47.40 -10.35
N ALA A 148 2.56 47.42 -11.68
CA ALA A 148 1.58 46.72 -12.51
C ALA A 148 1.67 45.20 -12.30
N LEU A 149 2.88 44.64 -12.18
CA LEU A 149 3.08 43.22 -11.87
C LEU A 149 2.56 42.85 -10.48
N GLU A 150 2.63 43.75 -9.50
CA GLU A 150 2.06 43.53 -8.17
C GLU A 150 0.52 43.47 -8.22
N VAL A 151 -0.12 44.35 -9.00
CA VAL A 151 -1.58 44.36 -9.19
C VAL A 151 -2.09 43.03 -9.78
N VAL A 152 -1.34 42.44 -10.71
CA VAL A 152 -1.78 41.23 -11.43
C VAL A 152 -1.37 39.93 -10.75
N ARG A 153 -0.45 39.99 -9.76
CA ARG A 153 0.11 38.82 -9.08
C ARG A 153 -0.95 37.86 -8.55
N ASN A 154 -1.94 38.37 -7.81
CA ASN A 154 -2.98 37.52 -7.24
C ASN A 154 -3.78 36.77 -8.33
N ALA A 155 -4.05 37.40 -9.47
CA ALA A 155 -4.75 36.73 -10.57
C ALA A 155 -3.88 35.64 -11.20
N TYR A 156 -2.58 35.91 -11.39
CA TYR A 156 -1.64 34.91 -11.87
C TYR A 156 -1.52 33.71 -10.92
N ASP A 157 -1.41 33.96 -9.61
CA ASP A 157 -1.35 32.90 -8.60
C ASP A 157 -2.63 32.05 -8.62
N THR A 158 -3.80 32.68 -8.76
CA THR A 158 -5.09 31.98 -8.92
C THR A 158 -5.12 31.11 -10.19
N MET A 159 -4.59 31.63 -11.31
CA MET A 159 -4.47 30.85 -12.56
C MET A 159 -3.59 29.61 -12.37
N LEU A 160 -2.44 29.75 -11.69
CA LEU A 160 -1.55 28.62 -11.39
C LEU A 160 -2.22 27.60 -10.44
N GLU A 161 -2.97 28.06 -9.43
CA GLU A 161 -3.74 27.18 -8.54
C GLU A 161 -4.79 26.37 -9.29
N HIS A 162 -5.46 26.96 -10.28
CA HIS A 162 -6.40 26.25 -11.14
C HIS A 162 -5.71 25.21 -12.03
N LEU A 163 -4.60 25.57 -12.68
CA LEU A 163 -3.81 24.63 -13.48
C LEU A 163 -3.32 23.44 -12.64
N TYR A 164 -2.84 23.74 -11.43
CA TYR A 164 -2.40 22.75 -10.47
C TYR A 164 -3.54 21.80 -10.06
N SER A 165 -4.69 22.35 -9.66
CA SER A 165 -5.83 21.56 -9.18
C SER A 165 -6.41 20.68 -10.29
N ASN A 166 -6.56 21.24 -11.49
CA ASN A 166 -7.07 20.51 -12.65
C ASN A 166 -6.13 19.38 -13.09
N THR A 167 -4.82 19.62 -13.05
CA THR A 167 -3.84 18.60 -13.40
C THR A 167 -3.87 17.44 -12.40
N LEU A 168 -3.97 17.74 -11.10
CA LEU A 168 -4.04 16.70 -10.07
C LEU A 168 -5.34 15.88 -10.15
N GLU A 169 -6.48 16.53 -10.39
CA GLU A 169 -7.76 15.81 -10.58
C GLU A 169 -7.78 15.01 -11.89
N SER A 170 -7.19 15.54 -12.96
CA SER A 170 -7.00 14.80 -14.22
C SER A 170 -6.11 13.57 -14.01
N PHE A 171 -5.04 13.68 -13.22
CA PHE A 171 -4.19 12.55 -12.86
C PHE A 171 -4.97 11.46 -12.12
N LYS A 172 -5.73 11.83 -11.08
CA LYS A 172 -6.52 10.88 -10.28
C LYS A 172 -7.53 10.11 -11.12
N THR A 173 -8.31 10.84 -11.93
CA THR A 173 -9.37 10.29 -12.76
C THR A 173 -8.82 9.42 -13.89
N SER A 174 -7.76 9.86 -14.57
CA SER A 174 -7.11 9.10 -15.65
C SER A 174 -6.44 7.84 -15.11
N LEU A 175 -5.79 7.92 -13.94
CA LEU A 175 -5.17 6.76 -13.29
C LEU A 175 -6.22 5.70 -12.93
N GLU A 176 -7.36 6.10 -12.37
CA GLU A 176 -8.46 5.17 -12.08
C GLU A 176 -9.00 4.50 -13.35
N GLN A 177 -9.17 5.26 -14.42
CA GLN A 177 -9.67 4.73 -15.69
C GLN A 177 -8.73 3.70 -16.32
N LEU A 178 -7.43 4.02 -16.41
CA LEU A 178 -6.44 3.12 -17.03
C LEU A 178 -6.20 1.86 -16.20
N VAL A 179 -6.16 1.98 -14.87
CA VAL A 179 -6.01 0.82 -13.97
C VAL A 179 -7.22 -0.12 -14.09
N ASN A 180 -8.44 0.43 -14.20
CA ASN A 180 -9.64 -0.36 -14.45
C ASN A 180 -9.70 -0.93 -15.88
N GLY A 181 -8.94 -0.36 -16.82
CA GLY A 181 -8.79 -0.81 -18.20
C GLY A 181 -7.87 -2.03 -18.39
N GLY A 182 -7.24 -2.53 -17.30
CA GLY A 182 -6.41 -3.73 -17.33
C GLY A 182 -4.96 -3.52 -17.76
N GLU A 183 -4.52 -2.26 -17.92
CA GLU A 183 -3.10 -1.94 -18.02
C GLU A 183 -2.39 -2.14 -16.67
N GLY A 184 -1.10 -2.47 -16.69
CA GLY A 184 -0.31 -2.60 -15.46
C GLY A 184 -0.21 -1.27 -14.71
N PHE A 185 -0.46 -1.28 -13.40
CA PHE A 185 -0.62 -0.05 -12.59
C PHE A 185 0.50 0.98 -12.79
N VAL A 186 1.76 0.55 -12.74
CA VAL A 186 2.92 1.46 -12.87
C VAL A 186 3.06 2.02 -14.28
N ALA A 187 2.71 1.22 -15.31
CA ALA A 187 2.71 1.71 -16.69
C ALA A 187 1.61 2.77 -16.90
N SER A 188 0.40 2.53 -16.38
CA SER A 188 -0.68 3.52 -16.42
C SER A 188 -0.33 4.79 -15.65
N ALA A 189 0.29 4.65 -14.46
CA ALA A 189 0.75 5.79 -13.68
C ALA A 189 1.78 6.65 -14.43
N ARG A 190 2.74 6.02 -15.11
CA ARG A 190 3.71 6.72 -15.97
C ARG A 190 3.01 7.48 -17.09
N THR A 191 2.13 6.82 -17.83
CA THR A 191 1.40 7.45 -18.95
C THR A 191 0.56 8.65 -18.46
N CYS A 192 -0.14 8.49 -17.34
CA CYS A 192 -0.88 9.57 -16.71
C CYS A 192 0.02 10.73 -16.31
N ALA A 193 1.13 10.46 -15.61
CA ALA A 193 2.08 11.50 -15.18
C ALA A 193 2.62 12.29 -16.37
N GLN A 194 3.07 11.62 -17.43
CA GLN A 194 3.58 12.26 -18.65
C GLN A 194 2.53 13.14 -19.33
N SER A 195 1.30 12.65 -19.47
CA SER A 195 0.20 13.44 -20.04
C SER A 195 -0.14 14.66 -19.19
N CYS A 196 -0.20 14.49 -17.87
CA CYS A 196 -0.48 15.57 -16.93
C CYS A 196 0.63 16.63 -16.92
N PHE A 197 1.90 16.25 -16.94
CA PHE A 197 3.01 17.19 -17.06
C PHE A 197 2.94 17.99 -18.36
N LEU A 198 2.67 17.33 -19.49
CA LEU A 198 2.53 18.02 -20.78
C LEU A 198 1.38 19.03 -20.78
N GLN A 199 0.25 18.70 -20.15
CA GLN A 199 -0.89 19.61 -20.02
C GLN A 199 -0.58 20.78 -19.09
N PHE A 200 0.06 20.51 -17.96
CA PHE A 200 0.47 21.53 -16.99
C PHE A 200 1.47 22.50 -17.60
N ASP A 201 2.48 21.99 -18.30
CA ASP A 201 3.52 22.80 -18.96
C ASP A 201 2.92 23.71 -20.02
N LYS A 202 2.03 23.17 -20.88
CA LYS A 202 1.30 23.99 -21.86
C LYS A 202 0.44 25.07 -21.22
N GLY A 203 -0.24 24.75 -20.11
CA GLY A 203 -1.02 25.73 -19.36
C GLY A 203 -0.14 26.83 -18.75
N CYS A 204 1.06 26.48 -18.28
CA CYS A 204 2.01 27.42 -17.71
C CYS A 204 2.66 28.30 -18.78
N GLU A 205 2.96 27.74 -19.96
CA GLU A 205 3.42 28.49 -21.13
C GLU A 205 2.38 29.50 -21.61
N ASP A 206 1.10 29.10 -21.65
CA ASP A 206 -0.02 29.98 -22.00
C ASP A 206 -0.24 31.11 -20.98
N ALA A 207 -0.01 30.83 -19.69
CA ALA A 207 -0.09 31.80 -18.61
C ALA A 207 1.18 32.68 -18.47
N PHE A 208 2.24 32.45 -19.25
CA PHE A 208 3.52 33.13 -19.11
C PHE A 208 3.42 34.63 -19.43
N ILE A 209 3.97 35.47 -18.53
CA ILE A 209 4.02 36.93 -18.69
C ILE A 209 5.48 37.32 -18.90
N ARG A 210 5.81 37.81 -20.09
CA ARG A 210 7.19 38.16 -20.50
C ARG A 210 7.89 39.16 -19.56
N LEU A 211 7.11 40.07 -18.96
CA LEU A 211 7.61 41.15 -18.11
C LEU A 211 7.94 40.70 -16.67
N SER A 212 7.44 39.54 -16.23
CA SER A 212 7.39 39.24 -14.79
C SER A 212 8.62 38.56 -14.20
N GLY A 213 9.32 37.73 -15.00
CA GLY A 213 10.40 36.88 -14.53
C GLY A 213 9.97 35.82 -13.50
N TRP A 214 8.68 35.52 -13.39
CA TRP A 214 8.16 34.57 -12.39
C TRP A 214 8.52 33.12 -12.73
N ASN A 215 8.88 32.35 -11.71
CA ASN A 215 9.35 30.98 -11.85
C ASN A 215 8.26 29.96 -11.45
N VAL A 216 7.91 29.09 -12.38
CA VAL A 216 6.91 28.02 -12.20
C VAL A 216 7.53 26.74 -11.62
N SER A 217 8.87 26.63 -11.56
CA SER A 217 9.56 25.39 -11.16
C SER A 217 9.15 24.88 -9.78
N GLY A 218 8.90 25.78 -8.83
CA GLY A 218 8.43 25.40 -7.49
C GLY A 218 7.03 24.79 -7.49
N VAL A 219 6.15 25.25 -8.37
CA VAL A 219 4.79 24.69 -8.52
C VAL A 219 4.86 23.32 -9.21
N ARG A 220 5.74 23.18 -10.22
CA ARG A 220 6.00 21.90 -10.90
C ARG A 220 6.56 20.85 -9.94
N GLU A 221 7.51 21.22 -9.09
CA GLU A 221 8.07 20.31 -8.07
C GLU A 221 7.00 19.87 -7.06
N LYS A 222 6.12 20.79 -6.66
CA LYS A 222 5.01 20.50 -5.74
C LYS A 222 4.00 19.52 -6.35
N ILE A 223 3.59 19.73 -7.61
CA ILE A 223 2.63 18.82 -8.26
C ILE A 223 3.23 17.43 -8.49
N SER A 224 4.51 17.37 -8.85
CA SER A 224 5.27 16.13 -9.01
C SER A 224 5.19 15.25 -7.76
N ARG A 225 5.52 15.84 -6.60
CA ARG A 225 5.44 15.15 -5.30
C ARG A 225 4.03 14.70 -4.93
N HIS A 226 3.01 15.50 -5.27
CA HIS A 226 1.62 15.15 -4.97
C HIS A 226 1.08 14.05 -5.87
N MET A 227 1.36 14.07 -7.17
CA MET A 227 0.99 12.97 -8.07
C MET A 227 1.67 11.66 -7.66
N LEU A 228 2.94 11.72 -7.24
CA LEU A 228 3.65 10.56 -6.70
C LEU A 228 3.01 10.05 -5.40
N SER A 229 2.57 10.92 -4.49
CA SER A 229 1.85 10.53 -3.26
C SER A 229 0.51 9.87 -3.54
N GLU A 230 -0.26 10.42 -4.48
CA GLU A 230 -1.52 9.83 -4.92
C GLU A 230 -1.29 8.45 -5.54
N MET A 231 -0.30 8.32 -6.42
CA MET A 231 0.10 7.07 -7.04
C MET A 231 0.51 6.01 -6.01
N MET A 232 1.40 6.37 -5.09
CA MET A 232 1.88 5.47 -4.05
C MET A 232 0.78 5.05 -3.08
N ALA A 233 -0.15 5.94 -2.71
CA ALA A 233 -1.28 5.59 -1.85
C ALA A 233 -2.18 4.52 -2.49
N LYS A 234 -2.49 4.70 -3.79
CA LYS A 234 -3.27 3.71 -4.55
C LYS A 234 -2.51 2.39 -4.74
N TYR A 235 -1.22 2.46 -5.08
CA TYR A 235 -0.37 1.27 -5.24
C TYR A 235 -0.27 0.47 -3.95
N VAL A 236 0.07 1.13 -2.84
CA VAL A 236 0.18 0.51 -1.52
C VAL A 236 -1.12 -0.19 -1.16
N LYS A 237 -2.27 0.46 -1.34
CA LYS A 237 -3.57 -0.16 -1.05
C LYS A 237 -3.78 -1.45 -1.84
N GLN A 238 -3.63 -1.40 -3.17
CA GLN A 238 -3.79 -2.57 -4.03
C GLN A 238 -2.80 -3.69 -3.67
N PHE A 239 -1.54 -3.33 -3.45
CA PHE A 239 -0.50 -4.25 -3.02
C PHE A 239 -0.87 -4.95 -1.70
N THR A 240 -1.33 -4.18 -0.70
CA THR A 240 -1.69 -4.72 0.61
C THR A 240 -2.92 -5.61 0.56
N ASP A 241 -3.91 -5.29 -0.28
CA ASP A 241 -5.13 -6.08 -0.44
C ASP A 241 -4.78 -7.45 -1.08
N VAL A 242 -4.02 -7.45 -2.17
CA VAL A 242 -3.56 -8.69 -2.84
C VAL A 242 -2.68 -9.53 -1.93
N LEU A 243 -1.72 -8.91 -1.24
CA LEU A 243 -0.85 -9.62 -0.29
C LEU A 243 -1.67 -10.22 0.86
N ALA A 244 -2.66 -9.49 1.38
CA ALA A 244 -3.51 -9.96 2.47
C ALA A 244 -4.32 -11.21 2.08
N ASP A 245 -4.84 -11.27 0.86
CA ASP A 245 -5.62 -12.40 0.36
C ASP A 245 -4.74 -13.64 0.10
N GLU A 246 -3.58 -13.46 -0.52
CA GLU A 246 -2.65 -14.57 -0.78
C GLU A 246 -2.05 -15.14 0.52
N VAL A 247 -1.69 -14.28 1.48
CA VAL A 247 -1.21 -14.71 2.80
C VAL A 247 -2.31 -15.44 3.57
N GLN A 248 -3.57 -14.97 3.47
CA GLN A 248 -4.71 -15.66 4.05
C GLN A 248 -4.87 -17.06 3.48
N SER A 249 -4.74 -17.23 2.15
CA SER A 249 -4.80 -18.52 1.48
C SER A 249 -3.71 -19.49 1.95
N LEU A 250 -2.46 -19.00 2.10
CA LEU A 250 -1.35 -19.80 2.62
C LEU A 250 -1.62 -20.29 4.05
N PHE A 251 -2.14 -19.42 4.92
CA PHE A 251 -2.51 -19.83 6.28
C PHE A 251 -3.70 -20.80 6.32
N GLU A 252 -4.62 -20.73 5.36
CA GLU A 252 -5.74 -21.67 5.22
C GLU A 252 -5.30 -23.07 4.77
N ALA A 253 -4.28 -23.16 3.91
CA ALA A 253 -3.70 -24.45 3.51
C ALA A 253 -3.01 -25.18 4.68
N GLY A 254 -2.29 -24.43 5.53
CA GLY A 254 -1.71 -24.95 6.78
C GLY A 254 -0.68 -26.05 6.56
N GLU A 255 0.17 -25.91 5.54
CA GLU A 255 1.23 -26.86 5.20
C GLU A 255 2.47 -26.66 6.09
N ALA A 256 3.32 -27.68 6.22
CA ALA A 256 4.47 -27.64 7.12
C ALA A 256 5.47 -26.51 6.80
N ASP A 257 5.47 -26.04 5.55
CA ASP A 257 6.32 -24.98 5.02
C ASP A 257 5.60 -23.62 4.93
N THR A 258 4.43 -23.44 5.58
CA THR A 258 3.62 -22.20 5.50
C THR A 258 4.45 -20.93 5.66
N TRP A 259 5.31 -20.85 6.69
CA TRP A 259 6.16 -19.67 6.93
C TRP A 259 7.26 -19.48 5.87
N VAL A 260 7.77 -20.56 5.28
CA VAL A 260 8.71 -20.49 4.14
C VAL A 260 8.00 -19.90 2.93
N SER A 261 6.80 -20.40 2.61
CA SER A 261 5.97 -19.91 1.51
C SER A 261 5.57 -18.44 1.70
N VAL A 262 5.22 -18.03 2.92
CA VAL A 262 4.93 -16.62 3.26
C VAL A 262 6.16 -15.72 3.06
N ARG A 263 7.36 -16.14 3.48
CA ARG A 263 8.60 -15.37 3.27
C ARG A 263 8.95 -15.25 1.80
N ASN A 264 8.88 -16.34 1.05
CA ASN A 264 9.14 -16.34 -0.39
C ASN A 264 8.15 -15.45 -1.14
N LEU A 265 6.87 -15.48 -0.74
CA LEU A 265 5.84 -14.63 -1.31
C LEU A 265 6.11 -13.15 -1.03
N LEU A 266 6.39 -12.81 0.23
CA LEU A 266 6.69 -11.44 0.65
C LEU A 266 7.90 -10.90 -0.10
N ALA A 267 9.01 -11.65 -0.13
CA ALA A 267 10.23 -11.29 -0.84
C ALA A 267 9.96 -11.09 -2.34
N SER A 268 9.33 -12.08 -2.99
CA SER A 268 9.02 -12.01 -4.42
C SER A 268 8.15 -10.81 -4.77
N LYS A 269 7.11 -10.51 -3.99
CA LYS A 269 6.27 -9.34 -4.25
C LYS A 269 7.00 -8.02 -3.99
N THR A 270 7.79 -7.92 -2.93
CA THR A 270 8.55 -6.69 -2.65
C THR A 270 9.62 -6.44 -3.71
N ASP A 271 10.24 -7.49 -4.25
CA ASP A 271 11.25 -7.38 -5.32
C ASP A 271 10.61 -6.93 -6.63
N VAL A 272 9.43 -7.46 -6.97
CA VAL A 272 8.63 -6.99 -8.11
C VAL A 272 8.28 -5.51 -7.95
N ALA A 273 7.77 -5.11 -6.78
CA ALA A 273 7.43 -3.72 -6.52
C ALA A 273 8.63 -2.77 -6.61
N GLU A 274 9.79 -3.18 -6.09
CA GLU A 274 11.04 -2.42 -6.20
C GLU A 274 11.51 -2.28 -7.65
N SER A 275 11.41 -3.34 -8.44
CA SER A 275 11.72 -3.32 -9.87
C SER A 275 10.78 -2.41 -10.65
N GLU A 276 9.47 -2.50 -10.42
CA GLU A 276 8.46 -1.67 -11.08
C GLU A 276 8.64 -0.18 -10.76
N LEU A 277 8.83 0.16 -9.48
CA LEU A 277 8.97 1.54 -9.02
C LEU A 277 10.37 2.13 -9.20
N SER A 278 11.33 1.35 -9.72
CA SER A 278 12.70 1.79 -9.96
C SER A 278 12.78 3.06 -10.85
N ASN A 279 11.90 3.17 -11.85
CA ASN A 279 11.90 4.32 -12.76
C ASN A 279 10.98 5.47 -12.31
N ALA A 280 10.27 5.33 -11.20
CA ALA A 280 9.35 6.36 -10.72
C ALA A 280 10.04 7.70 -10.43
N HIS A 281 11.33 7.69 -10.08
CA HIS A 281 12.10 8.92 -9.88
C HIS A 281 12.25 9.75 -11.17
N VAL A 282 12.36 9.10 -12.33
CA VAL A 282 12.39 9.76 -13.65
C VAL A 282 10.97 10.16 -14.02
N ASP A 283 10.02 9.25 -13.88
CA ASP A 283 8.63 9.45 -14.33
C ASP A 283 7.94 10.62 -13.59
N PHE A 284 8.31 10.88 -12.34
CA PHE A 284 7.77 11.97 -11.51
C PHE A 284 8.78 13.09 -11.24
N GLU A 285 9.95 13.09 -11.87
CA GLU A 285 10.98 14.14 -11.68
C GLU A 285 11.37 14.39 -10.20
N VAL A 286 11.37 13.34 -9.36
CA VAL A 286 11.71 13.43 -7.93
C VAL A 286 13.08 12.81 -7.60
N PRO A 287 13.74 13.22 -6.50
CA PRO A 287 14.97 12.59 -6.06
C PRO A 287 14.80 11.10 -5.76
N ARG A 288 15.79 10.29 -6.12
CA ARG A 288 15.79 8.85 -5.89
C ARG A 288 15.56 8.47 -4.41
N SER A 289 16.13 9.24 -3.49
CA SER A 289 15.99 9.04 -2.04
C SER A 289 14.54 9.12 -1.55
N GLU A 290 13.68 9.91 -2.21
CA GLU A 290 12.27 10.00 -1.85
C GLU A 290 11.53 8.71 -2.25
N ILE A 291 11.85 8.15 -3.43
CA ILE A 291 11.33 6.84 -3.85
C ILE A 291 11.81 5.74 -2.91
N ASP A 292 13.10 5.72 -2.56
CA ASP A 292 13.66 4.71 -1.66
C ASP A 292 13.01 4.77 -0.26
N THR A 293 12.73 5.97 0.26
CA THR A 293 12.01 6.15 1.53
C THR A 293 10.60 5.56 1.47
N ARG A 294 9.87 5.82 0.37
CA ARG A 294 8.51 5.30 0.16
C ARG A 294 8.49 3.79 -0.07
N LEU A 295 9.51 3.24 -0.74
CA LEU A 295 9.72 1.79 -0.87
C LEU A 295 10.02 1.14 0.48
N GLY A 296 10.82 1.79 1.34
CA GLY A 296 11.03 1.34 2.72
C GLY A 296 9.72 1.27 3.50
N TYR A 297 8.87 2.29 3.40
CA TYR A 297 7.53 2.28 4.00
C TYR A 297 6.63 1.17 3.43
N LEU A 298 6.67 0.93 2.11
CA LEU A 298 5.93 -0.17 1.48
C LEU A 298 6.36 -1.53 2.04
N LYS A 299 7.67 -1.77 2.19
CA LYS A 299 8.21 -3.02 2.76
C LYS A 299 7.78 -3.22 4.22
N GLU A 300 7.81 -2.17 5.02
CA GLU A 300 7.34 -2.20 6.42
C GLU A 300 5.83 -2.46 6.50
N ASN A 301 5.04 -1.80 5.64
CA ASN A 301 3.60 -2.02 5.59
C ASN A 301 3.27 -3.45 5.13
N ALA A 302 3.99 -3.98 4.15
CA ALA A 302 3.86 -5.36 3.70
C ALA A 302 4.12 -6.35 4.85
N ARG A 303 5.17 -6.10 5.64
CA ARG A 303 5.47 -6.88 6.85
C ARG A 303 4.33 -6.81 7.86
N SER A 304 3.82 -5.60 8.16
CA SER A 304 2.69 -5.39 9.07
C SER A 304 1.41 -6.12 8.61
N VAL A 305 1.13 -6.16 7.30
CA VAL A 305 0.00 -6.91 6.73
C VAL A 305 0.13 -8.41 7.02
N VAL A 306 1.32 -8.98 6.84
CA VAL A 306 1.57 -10.39 7.15
C VAL A 306 1.39 -10.67 8.64
N GLU A 307 1.95 -9.83 9.51
CA GLU A 307 1.82 -9.97 10.96
C GLU A 307 0.36 -9.90 11.42
N ARG A 308 -0.41 -8.95 10.86
CA ARG A 308 -1.84 -8.83 11.13
C ARG A 308 -2.61 -10.07 10.66
N LYS A 309 -2.34 -10.58 9.45
CA LYS A 309 -2.98 -11.79 8.92
C LYS A 309 -2.61 -13.06 9.70
N ALA A 310 -1.38 -13.14 10.19
CA ALA A 310 -0.94 -14.21 11.08
C ALA A 310 -1.73 -14.18 12.40
N ARG A 311 -1.88 -13.00 13.02
CA ARG A 311 -2.69 -12.83 14.25
C ARG A 311 -4.17 -13.16 14.03
N GLU A 312 -4.75 -12.72 12.92
CA GLU A 312 -6.14 -13.07 12.54
C GLU A 312 -6.32 -14.59 12.39
N SER A 313 -5.33 -15.27 11.81
CA SER A 313 -5.32 -16.72 11.61
C SER A 313 -5.07 -17.51 12.89
N ALA A 314 -4.26 -16.97 13.81
CA ALA A 314 -3.95 -17.57 15.11
C ALA A 314 -5.08 -17.44 16.14
N ALA A 315 -6.20 -16.79 15.81
CA ALA A 315 -7.36 -16.73 16.69
C ALA A 315 -7.78 -18.13 17.14
N THR A 316 -7.85 -18.36 18.46
CA THR A 316 -8.07 -19.66 19.13
C THR A 316 -9.16 -20.51 18.46
N ARG A 317 -10.30 -19.90 18.13
CA ARG A 317 -11.43 -20.59 17.46
C ARG A 317 -11.07 -21.09 16.06
N ARG A 318 -10.34 -20.32 15.26
CA ARG A 318 -9.92 -20.73 13.91
C ARG A 318 -8.89 -21.85 13.99
N VAL A 319 -7.92 -21.74 14.90
CA VAL A 319 -6.90 -22.76 15.11
C VAL A 319 -7.55 -24.08 15.51
N LEU A 320 -8.47 -24.07 16.49
CA LEU A 320 -9.21 -25.26 16.91
C LEU A 320 -10.01 -25.91 15.76
N MET A 321 -10.71 -25.11 14.94
CA MET A 321 -11.43 -25.63 13.77
C MET A 321 -10.47 -26.27 12.76
N ARG A 322 -9.36 -25.60 12.44
CA ARG A 322 -8.35 -26.14 11.51
C ARG A 322 -7.69 -27.42 12.01
N MET A 323 -7.41 -27.52 13.31
CA MET A 323 -6.89 -28.73 13.92
C MET A 323 -7.85 -29.90 13.75
N LYS A 324 -9.16 -29.67 13.91
CA LYS A 324 -10.22 -30.68 13.69
C LYS A 324 -10.36 -31.07 12.22
N ASP A 325 -10.34 -30.10 11.32
CA ASP A 325 -10.43 -30.36 9.88
C ASP A 325 -9.22 -31.16 9.39
N ARG A 326 -8.02 -30.79 9.86
CA ARG A 326 -6.79 -31.54 9.55
C ARG A 326 -6.83 -32.95 10.12
N PHE A 327 -7.30 -33.12 11.36
CA PHE A 327 -7.49 -34.43 11.98
C PHE A 327 -8.45 -35.27 11.15
N ALA A 328 -9.64 -34.76 10.85
CA ALA A 328 -10.65 -35.47 10.07
C ALA A 328 -10.16 -35.83 8.66
N LYS A 329 -9.39 -34.96 8.01
CA LYS A 329 -8.81 -35.22 6.68
C LYS A 329 -7.79 -36.36 6.73
N VAL A 330 -6.88 -36.37 7.69
CA VAL A 330 -5.84 -37.41 7.82
C VAL A 330 -6.42 -38.72 8.38
N PHE A 331 -7.36 -38.63 9.31
CA PHE A 331 -7.98 -39.79 9.95
C PHE A 331 -8.94 -40.54 9.03
N ASN A 332 -9.62 -39.84 8.11
CA ASN A 332 -10.55 -40.46 7.16
C ASN A 332 -9.93 -40.81 5.80
N HIS A 333 -8.76 -40.25 5.44
CA HIS A 333 -8.03 -40.66 4.24
C HIS A 333 -6.98 -41.73 4.56
N ASP A 334 -7.34 -42.98 4.32
CA ASP A 334 -6.36 -43.99 3.95
C ASP A 334 -6.01 -43.79 2.48
N GLU A 335 -4.73 -43.59 2.15
CA GLU A 335 -4.27 -43.49 0.76
C GLU A 335 -4.61 -44.75 -0.07
N ASN A 336 -5.06 -45.84 0.57
CA ASN A 336 -5.40 -47.10 -0.07
C ASN A 336 -6.90 -47.51 -0.06
N SER A 337 -7.84 -46.76 0.53
CA SER A 337 -9.25 -47.20 0.60
C SER A 337 -10.25 -46.18 0.03
N LYS A 338 -10.84 -46.49 -1.12
CA LYS A 338 -11.95 -45.72 -1.76
C LYS A 338 -13.32 -45.87 -1.08
N SER A 339 -13.39 -46.50 0.09
CA SER A 339 -14.59 -46.51 0.92
C SER A 339 -14.17 -46.34 2.37
N GLY A 340 -14.83 -45.46 3.11
CA GLY A 340 -14.57 -45.18 4.54
C GLY A 340 -14.93 -46.35 5.47
N ALA A 341 -14.69 -47.59 5.04
CA ALA A 341 -14.89 -48.81 5.80
C ALA A 341 -13.55 -49.23 6.41
N TRP A 342 -13.44 -49.11 7.73
CA TRP A 342 -12.30 -49.57 8.52
C TRP A 342 -11.96 -51.03 8.19
N THR A 343 -10.75 -51.29 7.72
CA THR A 343 -10.29 -52.66 7.42
C THR A 343 -9.67 -53.30 8.65
N THR A 344 -9.64 -54.64 8.72
CA THR A 344 -9.10 -55.36 9.88
C THR A 344 -7.57 -55.33 9.99
N GLU A 345 -6.88 -54.75 9.01
CA GLU A 345 -5.41 -54.73 8.87
C GLU A 345 -4.76 -53.35 9.11
N GLN A 346 -5.54 -52.27 9.23
CA GLN A 346 -5.02 -50.93 9.52
C GLN A 346 -4.64 -50.76 11.01
N ASN A 347 -3.45 -50.22 11.24
CA ASN A 347 -2.95 -49.87 12.57
C ASN A 347 -3.53 -48.53 13.04
N ILE A 348 -4.69 -48.56 13.72
CA ILE A 348 -5.41 -47.36 14.16
C ILE A 348 -4.54 -46.48 15.06
N GLU A 349 -3.69 -47.07 15.90
CA GLU A 349 -2.78 -46.31 16.77
C GLU A 349 -1.78 -45.47 15.96
N GLU A 350 -1.37 -45.95 14.79
CA GLU A 350 -0.49 -45.22 13.88
C GLU A 350 -1.22 -44.16 13.08
N ILE A 351 -2.44 -44.45 12.59
CA ILE A 351 -3.29 -43.47 11.89
C ILE A 351 -3.68 -42.34 12.85
N ASP A 352 -4.07 -42.67 14.09
CA ASP A 352 -4.40 -41.69 15.12
C ASP A 352 -3.20 -40.83 15.49
N ARG A 353 -2.03 -41.45 15.74
CA ARG A 353 -0.78 -40.73 16.00
C ARG A 353 -0.40 -39.81 14.83
N ASN A 354 -0.56 -40.24 13.59
CA ASN A 354 -0.28 -39.42 12.41
C ASN A 354 -1.28 -38.27 12.27
N ALA A 355 -2.57 -38.50 12.54
CA ALA A 355 -3.60 -37.47 12.52
C ALA A 355 -3.41 -36.43 13.64
N LEU A 356 -3.08 -36.88 14.86
CA LEU A 356 -2.72 -36.02 15.99
C LEU A 356 -1.46 -35.20 15.69
N SER A 357 -0.42 -35.82 15.13
CA SER A 357 0.82 -35.15 14.70
C SER A 357 0.52 -34.07 13.65
N ALA A 358 -0.30 -34.37 12.65
CA ALA A 358 -0.69 -33.42 11.62
C ALA A 358 -1.50 -32.23 12.18
N SER A 359 -2.39 -32.47 13.15
CA SER A 359 -3.12 -31.41 13.85
C SER A 359 -2.21 -30.58 14.77
N LEU A 360 -1.24 -31.20 15.43
CA LEU A 360 -0.27 -30.50 16.27
C LEU A 360 0.63 -29.57 15.45
N LYS A 361 0.94 -29.95 14.20
CA LYS A 361 1.69 -29.10 13.28
C LYS A 361 0.97 -27.78 12.96
N ILE A 362 -0.37 -27.78 12.91
CA ILE A 362 -1.15 -26.54 12.76
C ILE A 362 -0.95 -25.61 13.97
N LEU A 363 -0.91 -26.18 15.18
CA LEU A 363 -0.68 -25.41 16.40
C LEU A 363 0.74 -24.83 16.44
N GLU A 364 1.72 -25.61 16.01
CA GLU A 364 3.13 -25.20 15.90
C GLU A 364 3.31 -24.04 14.90
N ILE A 365 2.67 -24.10 13.73
CA ILE A 365 2.70 -23.00 12.75
C ILE A 365 2.08 -21.72 13.34
N MET A 366 1.01 -21.86 14.13
CA MET A 366 0.24 -20.73 14.68
C MET A 366 0.77 -20.22 16.04
N ALA A 367 1.87 -20.77 16.55
CA ALA A 367 2.43 -20.37 17.83
C ALA A 367 3.23 -19.06 17.78
N ALA A 368 3.96 -18.83 16.68
CA ALA A 368 4.85 -17.68 16.53
C ALA A 368 5.00 -17.23 15.06
N ILE A 369 5.30 -15.94 14.89
CA ILE A 369 5.66 -15.31 13.62
C ILE A 369 7.11 -15.61 13.29
N ARG A 370 7.36 -16.15 12.09
CA ARG A 370 8.70 -16.56 11.62
C ARG A 370 9.08 -15.86 10.32
N LEU A 371 9.09 -14.52 10.34
CA LEU A 371 9.45 -13.70 9.18
C LEU A 371 10.96 -13.56 9.02
N ASP A 372 11.65 -13.29 10.11
CA ASP A 372 13.11 -13.38 10.17
C ASP A 372 13.45 -14.85 10.41
N GLN A 373 14.54 -15.37 9.84
CA GLN A 373 14.92 -16.79 9.91
C GLN A 373 15.38 -17.23 11.33
N THR A 374 14.63 -16.85 12.35
CA THR A 374 14.87 -17.19 13.75
C THR A 374 14.56 -18.67 13.96
N THR A 375 15.54 -19.42 14.43
CA THR A 375 15.34 -20.78 14.93
C THR A 375 14.65 -20.70 16.28
N ASP A 376 13.56 -21.45 16.45
CA ASP A 376 12.87 -21.63 17.72
C ASP A 376 12.71 -23.11 18.04
N GLN A 377 12.58 -23.42 19.33
CA GLN A 377 12.34 -24.78 19.81
C GLN A 377 10.86 -25.13 20.01
N ILE A 378 9.93 -24.34 19.47
CA ILE A 378 8.49 -24.51 19.71
C ILE A 378 8.01 -25.90 19.26
N GLU A 379 8.44 -26.33 18.08
CA GLU A 379 8.09 -27.66 17.57
C GLU A 379 8.53 -28.76 18.55
N HIS A 380 9.80 -28.76 18.94
CA HIS A 380 10.32 -29.76 19.87
C HIS A 380 9.56 -29.76 21.20
N VAL A 381 9.28 -28.58 21.77
CA VAL A 381 8.55 -28.44 23.04
C VAL A 381 7.10 -28.93 22.93
N LEU A 382 6.39 -28.56 21.87
CA LEU A 382 5.00 -28.98 21.65
C LEU A 382 4.90 -30.50 21.46
N PHE A 383 5.75 -31.08 20.61
CA PHE A 383 5.69 -32.51 20.31
C PHE A 383 6.09 -33.36 21.53
N SER A 384 7.21 -33.05 22.20
CA SER A 384 7.65 -33.79 23.39
C SER A 384 6.67 -33.70 24.56
N SER A 385 6.00 -32.55 24.75
CA SER A 385 5.08 -32.35 25.87
C SER A 385 3.67 -32.89 25.62
N LEU A 386 3.17 -32.81 24.38
CA LEU A 386 1.75 -33.05 24.07
C LEU A 386 1.48 -34.39 23.38
N MET A 387 2.46 -35.00 22.69
CA MET A 387 2.33 -36.32 22.05
C MET A 387 2.80 -37.45 22.95
N ASP A 388 3.94 -37.29 23.63
CA ASP A 388 4.56 -38.35 24.44
C ASP A 388 4.01 -38.45 25.88
N GLY A 389 3.07 -37.57 26.24
CA GLY A 389 2.43 -37.46 27.55
C GLY A 389 1.42 -38.57 27.85
N ASN A 390 1.86 -39.83 27.82
CA ASN A 390 1.06 -40.97 28.23
C ASN A 390 1.09 -41.10 29.77
N GLY A 391 0.38 -40.23 30.49
CA GLY A 391 -0.08 -40.45 31.87
C GLY A 391 0.91 -40.97 32.93
N ALA A 392 2.21 -40.85 32.75
CA ALA A 392 3.19 -41.25 33.75
C ALA A 392 3.35 -40.10 34.76
N VAL A 393 2.99 -40.38 36.01
CA VAL A 393 3.27 -39.53 37.17
C VAL A 393 4.74 -39.07 37.08
N PRO A 394 5.04 -37.76 37.19
CA PRO A 394 6.42 -37.33 37.20
C PRO A 394 7.09 -37.94 38.44
N ALA A 395 8.12 -38.76 38.23
CA ALA A 395 9.06 -39.05 39.29
C ALA A 395 9.61 -37.71 39.79
N SER A 396 9.68 -37.55 41.11
CA SER A 396 10.21 -36.35 41.76
C SER A 396 11.56 -35.96 41.14
N GLY A 397 11.59 -34.87 40.37
CA GLY A 397 12.78 -34.42 39.61
C GLY A 397 12.57 -34.10 38.11
N ALA A 398 11.34 -34.10 37.58
CA ALA A 398 11.10 -33.69 36.19
C ALA A 398 11.35 -32.19 35.95
N PRO A 399 11.86 -31.79 34.76
CA PRO A 399 12.04 -30.38 34.40
C PRO A 399 10.70 -29.63 34.49
N PRO A 400 10.71 -28.33 34.81
CA PRO A 400 9.49 -27.54 34.94
C PRO A 400 8.64 -27.65 33.66
N ASP A 401 7.32 -27.83 33.82
CA ASP A 401 6.35 -27.97 32.72
C ASP A 401 6.42 -26.72 31.82
N LEU A 402 7.20 -26.80 30.74
CA LEU A 402 7.57 -25.68 29.86
C LEU A 402 6.34 -24.99 29.23
N LEU A 403 5.19 -25.67 29.22
CA LEU A 403 3.91 -25.14 28.75
C LEU A 403 3.11 -24.36 29.79
N THR A 404 3.66 -24.12 30.99
CA THR A 404 3.08 -23.25 32.03
C THR A 404 3.55 -21.80 31.94
N SER A 405 4.49 -21.51 31.04
CA SER A 405 5.00 -20.15 30.81
C SER A 405 4.03 -19.31 29.97
N ASN A 406 3.95 -18.02 30.27
CA ASN A 406 3.18 -17.05 29.48
C ASN A 406 3.94 -16.54 28.26
N ALA A 407 5.21 -16.94 28.08
CA ALA A 407 6.07 -16.52 26.98
C ALA A 407 6.97 -17.67 26.52
N TRP A 408 7.32 -17.67 25.23
CA TRP A 408 8.34 -18.54 24.65
C TRP A 408 9.74 -17.99 24.95
N GLU A 409 10.69 -18.85 25.30
CA GLU A 409 12.04 -18.43 25.76
C GLU A 409 12.89 -17.78 24.65
N GLU A 410 12.71 -18.22 23.40
CA GLU A 410 13.48 -17.75 22.23
C GLU A 410 12.66 -16.85 21.28
N VAL A 411 11.40 -16.53 21.59
CA VAL A 411 10.52 -15.73 20.72
C VAL A 411 10.12 -14.43 21.39
N SER A 412 10.29 -13.32 20.68
CA SER A 412 9.89 -12.02 21.18
C SER A 412 8.37 -11.94 21.44
N PRO A 413 7.93 -11.11 22.40
CA PRO A 413 6.48 -10.91 22.64
C PRO A 413 5.73 -10.43 21.40
N ASN A 414 6.35 -9.64 20.53
CA ASN A 414 5.73 -9.14 19.30
C ASN A 414 5.55 -10.23 18.23
N ALA A 415 6.42 -11.24 18.24
CA ALA A 415 6.35 -12.39 17.36
C ALA A 415 5.50 -13.54 17.95
N THR A 416 5.08 -13.46 19.21
CA THR A 416 4.24 -14.50 19.83
C THR A 416 2.79 -14.37 19.34
N LEU A 417 2.23 -15.45 18.77
CA LEU A 417 0.84 -15.52 18.32
C LEU A 417 -0.05 -16.25 19.32
N LEU A 418 0.43 -17.39 19.82
CA LEU A 418 -0.19 -18.16 20.89
C LEU A 418 0.86 -18.42 21.98
N THR A 419 0.49 -18.15 23.21
CA THR A 419 1.33 -18.46 24.38
C THR A 419 1.40 -19.98 24.60
N PRO A 420 2.43 -20.48 25.32
CA PRO A 420 2.52 -21.90 25.67
C PRO A 420 1.27 -22.41 26.40
N VAL A 421 0.70 -21.60 27.31
CA VAL A 421 -0.53 -21.94 28.05
C VAL A 421 -1.74 -22.03 27.12
N GLU A 422 -1.88 -21.11 26.17
CA GLU A 422 -2.96 -21.17 25.17
C GLU A 422 -2.82 -22.38 24.25
N CYS A 423 -1.59 -22.74 23.85
CA CYS A 423 -1.33 -23.94 23.07
C CYS A 423 -1.76 -25.21 23.83
N LYS A 424 -1.39 -25.32 25.11
CA LYS A 424 -1.80 -26.44 25.98
C LYS A 424 -3.33 -26.50 26.13
N SER A 425 -3.98 -25.36 26.37
CA SER A 425 -5.43 -25.27 26.50
C SER A 425 -6.15 -25.70 25.22
N LEU A 426 -5.71 -25.19 24.07
CA LEU A 426 -6.21 -25.56 22.74
C LEU A 426 -6.05 -27.05 22.46
N TRP A 427 -4.89 -27.63 22.78
CA TRP A 427 -4.64 -29.05 22.60
C TRP A 427 -5.58 -29.92 23.45
N MET A 428 -5.77 -29.55 24.72
CA MET A 428 -6.68 -30.26 25.62
C MET A 428 -8.13 -30.17 25.12
N GLN A 429 -8.57 -28.99 24.68
CA GLN A 429 -9.90 -28.80 24.10
C GLN A 429 -10.08 -29.62 22.82
N PHE A 430 -9.09 -29.59 21.93
CA PHE A 430 -9.06 -30.41 20.72
C PHE A 430 -9.19 -31.90 21.04
N LYS A 431 -8.36 -32.43 21.96
CA LYS A 431 -8.40 -33.83 22.39
C LYS A 431 -9.76 -34.22 22.98
N ALA A 432 -10.38 -33.33 23.74
CA ALA A 432 -11.73 -33.56 24.29
C ALA A 432 -12.78 -33.66 23.18
N ASP A 433 -12.71 -32.78 22.17
CA ASP A 433 -13.67 -32.73 21.08
C ASP A 433 -13.56 -33.93 20.12
N ILE A 434 -12.34 -34.42 19.86
CA ILE A 434 -12.14 -35.61 18.99
C ILE A 434 -12.31 -36.93 19.74
N LYS A 435 -12.40 -36.91 21.09
CA LYS A 435 -12.50 -38.13 21.92
C LYS A 435 -13.66 -39.02 21.50
N TYR A 436 -14.79 -38.43 21.13
CA TYR A 436 -15.96 -39.17 20.63
C TYR A 436 -15.64 -39.90 19.31
N ILE A 437 -14.98 -39.21 18.36
CA ILE A 437 -14.59 -39.77 17.05
C ILE A 437 -13.62 -40.94 17.25
N MET A 438 -12.62 -40.78 18.13
CA MET A 438 -11.66 -41.84 18.45
C MET A 438 -12.33 -43.06 19.10
N ASN A 439 -13.23 -42.84 20.07
CA ASN A 439 -13.96 -43.92 20.75
C ASN A 439 -14.87 -44.68 19.78
N GLN A 440 -15.55 -43.97 18.87
CA GLN A 440 -16.42 -44.56 17.87
C GLN A 440 -15.63 -45.44 16.89
N ALA A 441 -14.48 -44.96 16.40
CA ALA A 441 -13.61 -45.74 15.51
C ALA A 441 -13.04 -46.99 16.20
N THR A 442 -12.62 -46.86 17.46
CA THR A 442 -12.09 -47.99 18.25
C THR A 442 -13.16 -49.06 18.50
N SER A 443 -14.39 -48.64 18.83
CA SER A 443 -15.53 -49.52 19.02
C SER A 443 -15.90 -50.25 17.71
N ALA A 444 -15.99 -49.53 16.59
CA ALA A 444 -16.27 -50.11 15.28
C ALA A 444 -15.20 -51.12 14.83
N GLN A 445 -13.92 -50.91 15.16
CA GLN A 445 -12.89 -51.90 14.86
C GLN A 445 -12.95 -53.12 15.80
N GLN A 446 -13.27 -52.93 17.08
CA GLN A 446 -13.44 -54.03 18.01
C GLN A 446 -14.58 -54.97 17.59
N THR A 447 -15.71 -54.42 17.12
CA THR A 447 -16.82 -55.22 16.59
C THR A 447 -16.41 -55.96 15.32
N LEU A 448 -15.67 -55.34 14.40
CA LEU A 448 -15.13 -56.02 13.21
C LEU A 448 -14.13 -57.13 13.55
N ARG A 449 -13.24 -56.92 14.54
CA ARG A 449 -12.30 -57.94 15.03
C ARG A 449 -13.03 -59.10 15.70
N GLN A 450 -14.08 -58.82 16.49
CA GLN A 450 -14.93 -59.84 17.09
C GLN A 450 -15.69 -60.64 16.03
N ALA A 451 -16.25 -59.97 15.01
CA ALA A 451 -16.89 -60.61 13.87
C ALA A 451 -15.90 -61.50 13.10
N LYS A 452 -14.68 -61.02 12.78
CA LYS A 452 -13.64 -61.82 12.11
C LYS A 452 -13.23 -63.04 12.95
N ARG A 453 -13.08 -62.89 14.28
CA ARG A 453 -12.81 -64.02 15.19
C ARG A 453 -13.96 -65.02 15.21
N ALA A 454 -15.21 -64.56 15.31
CA ALA A 454 -16.39 -65.41 15.29
C ALA A 454 -16.51 -66.19 13.97
N ILE A 455 -16.30 -65.52 12.83
CA ILE A 455 -16.28 -66.16 11.50
C ILE A 455 -15.14 -67.19 11.40
N THR A 456 -13.94 -66.86 11.89
CA THR A 456 -12.79 -67.79 11.89
C THR A 456 -13.08 -69.05 12.73
N ILE A 457 -13.73 -68.88 13.90
CA ILE A 457 -14.16 -70.00 14.75
C ILE A 457 -15.23 -70.84 14.04
N VAL A 458 -16.25 -70.22 13.45
CA VAL A 458 -17.32 -70.92 12.73
C VAL A 458 -16.76 -71.71 11.55
N VAL A 459 -15.90 -71.11 10.72
CA VAL A 459 -15.24 -71.79 9.60
C VAL A 459 -14.34 -72.92 10.10
N GLY A 460 -13.57 -72.70 11.17
CA GLY A 460 -12.73 -73.74 11.79
C GLY A 460 -13.54 -74.94 12.29
N VAL A 461 -14.67 -74.70 12.96
CA VAL A 461 -15.58 -75.76 13.41
C VAL A 461 -16.19 -76.51 12.23
N VAL A 462 -16.63 -75.80 11.18
CA VAL A 462 -17.18 -76.44 9.97
C VAL A 462 -16.14 -77.28 9.24
N VAL A 463 -14.87 -76.85 9.19
CA VAL A 463 -13.78 -77.63 8.58
C VAL A 463 -13.42 -78.85 9.43
N VAL A 464 -13.37 -78.74 10.76
CA VAL A 464 -13.07 -79.88 11.66
C VAL A 464 -14.21 -80.90 11.65
N VAL A 465 -15.48 -80.44 11.69
CA VAL A 465 -16.65 -81.33 11.60
C VAL A 465 -16.79 -81.92 10.20
N GLY A 466 -16.52 -81.14 9.15
CA GLY A 466 -16.48 -81.61 7.77
C GLY A 466 -15.40 -82.68 7.54
N ALA A 467 -14.20 -82.49 8.09
CA ALA A 467 -13.12 -83.47 8.01
C ALA A 467 -13.43 -84.75 8.81
N ALA A 468 -14.07 -84.65 9.98
CA ALA A 468 -14.49 -85.80 10.78
C ALA A 468 -15.60 -86.62 10.08
N VAL A 469 -16.50 -85.95 9.36
CA VAL A 469 -17.57 -86.61 8.58
C VAL A 469 -17.03 -87.24 7.29
N VAL A 470 -16.06 -86.59 6.62
CA VAL A 470 -15.45 -87.12 5.39
C VAL A 470 -14.48 -88.29 5.67
N ALA A 471 -13.83 -88.33 6.83
CA ALA A 471 -12.96 -89.44 7.23
C ALA A 471 -13.73 -90.72 7.62
N THR A 472 -15.03 -90.63 7.93
CA THR A 472 -15.83 -91.77 8.42
C THR A 472 -16.80 -92.34 7.38
N VAL A 473 -17.14 -91.60 6.32
CA VAL A 473 -18.09 -92.09 5.32
C VAL A 473 -17.66 -91.62 3.93
N GLY A 474 -17.20 -92.57 3.09
CA GLY A 474 -17.00 -92.34 1.67
C GLY A 474 -18.27 -91.76 1.03
N THR A 475 -18.08 -90.77 0.16
CA THR A 475 -19.10 -89.93 -0.48
C THR A 475 -20.45 -90.61 -0.76
N PRO A 476 -21.57 -90.03 -0.27
CA PRO A 476 -22.84 -90.20 -0.97
C PRO A 476 -23.71 -88.93 -1.04
N THR A 477 -24.63 -88.96 -2.00
CA THR A 477 -25.56 -87.93 -2.46
C THR A 477 -26.55 -87.37 -1.42
N ALA A 478 -26.81 -86.07 -1.53
CA ALA A 478 -27.61 -85.12 -0.74
C ALA A 478 -28.78 -85.58 0.14
N MET A 479 -29.51 -86.65 -0.19
CA MET A 479 -30.89 -86.80 0.28
C MET A 479 -31.09 -87.79 1.45
N GLY A 480 -30.01 -88.33 2.04
CA GLY A 480 -30.08 -89.29 3.17
C GLY A 480 -29.51 -88.80 4.51
N ILE A 481 -28.97 -87.58 4.58
CA ILE A 481 -28.14 -87.13 5.71
C ILE A 481 -28.97 -86.59 6.89
N ALA A 482 -30.14 -86.00 6.63
CA ALA A 482 -30.96 -85.36 7.67
C ALA A 482 -31.79 -86.31 8.54
N ALA A 483 -31.93 -87.59 8.14
CA ALA A 483 -32.78 -88.57 8.83
C ALA A 483 -32.00 -89.55 9.73
N ARG A 484 -30.67 -89.41 9.85
CA ARG A 484 -29.85 -90.29 10.70
C ARG A 484 -29.81 -89.77 12.14
N PRO A 485 -30.09 -90.63 13.15
CA PRO A 485 -30.21 -90.21 14.56
C PRO A 485 -28.93 -89.60 15.15
N GLU A 486 -27.75 -89.99 14.65
CA GLU A 486 -26.46 -89.47 15.07
C GLU A 486 -26.21 -88.04 14.57
N VAL A 487 -26.62 -87.73 13.33
CA VAL A 487 -26.52 -86.38 12.73
C VAL A 487 -27.53 -85.44 13.38
N ALA A 488 -28.74 -85.92 13.68
CA ALA A 488 -29.75 -85.19 14.43
C ALA A 488 -29.30 -84.90 15.88
N ALA A 489 -28.57 -85.81 16.53
CA ALA A 489 -28.02 -85.61 17.87
C ALA A 489 -26.91 -84.54 17.90
N VAL A 490 -26.01 -84.54 16.90
CA VAL A 490 -24.97 -83.50 16.76
C VAL A 490 -25.60 -82.13 16.44
N LEU A 491 -26.60 -82.06 15.55
CA LEU A 491 -27.35 -80.83 15.28
C LEU A 491 -28.12 -80.32 16.51
N LYS A 492 -28.64 -81.22 17.35
CA LYS A 492 -29.34 -80.86 18.60
C LYS A 492 -28.38 -80.41 19.72
N ALA A 493 -27.14 -80.90 19.71
CA ALA A 493 -26.08 -80.50 20.66
C ALA A 493 -25.40 -79.18 20.26
N VAL A 494 -25.19 -78.93 18.97
CA VAL A 494 -24.50 -77.74 18.45
C VAL A 494 -25.48 -76.58 18.18
N GLY A 495 -26.75 -76.89 17.89
CA GLY A 495 -27.81 -75.93 17.57
C GLY A 495 -27.98 -74.78 18.58
N PRO A 496 -27.98 -75.02 19.90
CA PRO A 496 -28.05 -73.95 20.90
C PRO A 496 -26.83 -73.01 20.88
N GLY A 497 -25.63 -73.55 20.61
CA GLY A 497 -24.40 -72.77 20.49
C GLY A 497 -24.37 -71.90 19.24
N LEU A 498 -24.82 -72.44 18.10
CA LEU A 498 -24.93 -71.68 16.85
C LEU A 498 -26.01 -70.59 16.93
N ALA A 499 -27.14 -70.88 17.58
CA ALA A 499 -28.22 -69.92 17.80
C ALA A 499 -27.83 -68.80 18.77
N ALA A 500 -27.04 -69.10 19.80
CA ALA A 500 -26.49 -68.09 20.71
C ALA A 500 -25.51 -67.15 19.98
N VAL A 501 -24.61 -67.70 19.15
CA VAL A 501 -23.65 -66.91 18.36
C VAL A 501 -24.35 -66.05 17.31
N MET A 502 -25.43 -66.54 16.68
CA MET A 502 -26.22 -65.74 15.72
C MET A 502 -27.09 -64.67 16.38
N LYS A 503 -27.47 -64.81 17.66
CA LYS A 503 -28.25 -63.81 18.39
C LYS A 503 -27.43 -62.56 18.74
N ASP A 504 -26.12 -62.71 18.88
CA ASP A 504 -25.18 -61.61 19.19
C ASP A 504 -24.67 -60.88 17.93
N ILE A 505 -24.88 -61.43 16.74
CA ILE A 505 -24.42 -60.89 15.46
C ILE A 505 -25.62 -60.27 14.73
N GLY A 506 -25.87 -58.97 14.95
CA GLY A 506 -26.95 -58.22 14.30
C GLY A 506 -26.85 -58.17 12.76
N PRO A 507 -27.94 -57.74 12.07
CA PRO A 507 -28.10 -57.86 10.61
C PRO A 507 -27.07 -57.09 9.76
N GLU A 508 -26.34 -56.13 10.34
CA GLU A 508 -25.30 -55.35 9.64
C GLU A 508 -24.04 -56.18 9.26
N VAL A 509 -23.79 -57.29 9.97
CA VAL A 509 -22.64 -58.19 9.70
C VAL A 509 -22.91 -59.13 8.52
N LEU A 510 -24.17 -59.33 8.14
CA LEU A 510 -24.51 -60.20 7.00
C LEU A 510 -24.14 -59.57 5.65
N ALA A 511 -24.09 -58.23 5.57
CA ALA A 511 -23.73 -57.50 4.35
C ALA A 511 -22.22 -57.53 4.06
N THR A 512 -21.37 -57.66 5.08
CA THR A 512 -19.91 -57.71 4.96
C THR A 512 -19.35 -59.10 4.63
N LEU A 513 -20.19 -60.14 4.70
CA LEU A 513 -19.82 -61.51 4.30
C LEU A 513 -19.59 -61.68 2.80
N LYS A 514 -19.99 -60.70 1.96
CA LYS A 514 -19.87 -60.78 0.50
C LYS A 514 -18.44 -60.53 -0.03
N ASP A 515 -17.58 -59.91 0.79
CA ASP A 515 -16.23 -59.45 0.37
C ASP A 515 -15.06 -60.20 1.04
N ILE A 516 -15.31 -61.34 1.69
CA ILE A 516 -14.23 -62.11 2.34
C ILE A 516 -13.41 -62.88 1.27
N GLY A 517 -12.13 -62.52 1.19
CA GLY A 517 -11.16 -62.89 0.14
C GLY A 517 -10.84 -64.39 -0.05
N PRO A 518 -9.86 -64.68 -0.94
CA PRO A 518 -9.70 -65.97 -1.62
C PRO A 518 -9.41 -67.18 -0.71
N GLU A 519 -8.94 -66.98 0.52
CA GLU A 519 -8.70 -68.07 1.48
C GLU A 519 -10.00 -68.72 1.99
N VAL A 520 -11.09 -67.94 2.13
CA VAL A 520 -12.42 -68.47 2.51
C VAL A 520 -13.10 -69.14 1.32
N ALA A 521 -12.88 -68.64 0.10
CA ALA A 521 -13.35 -69.27 -1.13
C ALA A 521 -12.70 -70.66 -1.36
N GLY A 522 -11.46 -70.86 -0.91
CA GLY A 522 -10.76 -72.15 -0.97
C GLY A 522 -11.37 -73.21 -0.04
N ALA A 523 -11.69 -72.83 1.20
CA ALA A 523 -12.37 -73.71 2.15
C ALA A 523 -13.81 -74.02 1.74
N VAL A 524 -14.54 -73.03 1.22
CA VAL A 524 -15.92 -73.20 0.72
C VAL A 524 -15.97 -74.04 -0.56
N ARG A 525 -14.96 -73.99 -1.45
CA ARG A 525 -14.88 -74.89 -2.62
C ARG A 525 -14.67 -76.36 -2.25
N SER A 526 -14.07 -76.65 -1.10
CA SER A 526 -13.89 -78.03 -0.60
C SER A 526 -15.19 -78.64 -0.06
N LEU A 527 -16.13 -77.79 0.35
CA LEU A 527 -17.47 -78.16 0.78
C LEU A 527 -18.37 -78.10 -0.46
N GLY A 528 -18.59 -79.24 -1.10
CA GLY A 528 -19.37 -79.32 -2.33
C GLY A 528 -20.70 -78.54 -2.28
N PRO A 529 -21.21 -78.04 -3.43
CA PRO A 529 -22.26 -77.02 -3.54
C PRO A 529 -23.55 -77.29 -2.74
N GLN A 530 -23.83 -78.54 -2.39
CA GLN A 530 -25.00 -78.96 -1.62
C GLN A 530 -24.92 -78.56 -0.13
N ILE A 531 -23.72 -78.52 0.45
CA ILE A 531 -23.51 -78.12 1.86
C ILE A 531 -23.67 -76.61 2.00
N VAL A 532 -23.15 -75.85 1.05
CA VAL A 532 -23.34 -74.39 0.96
C VAL A 532 -24.82 -74.03 0.84
N THR A 533 -25.58 -74.79 0.05
CA THR A 533 -27.04 -74.59 -0.10
C THR A 533 -27.82 -74.88 1.19
N ALA A 534 -27.42 -75.91 1.95
CA ALA A 534 -28.07 -76.25 3.23
C ALA A 534 -27.78 -75.21 4.33
N VAL A 535 -26.57 -74.66 4.37
CA VAL A 535 -26.18 -73.59 5.30
C VAL A 535 -26.94 -72.30 4.99
N ILE A 536 -27.08 -71.94 3.70
CA ILE A 536 -27.88 -70.79 3.26
C ILE A 536 -29.37 -70.98 3.59
N ALA A 537 -29.92 -72.19 3.40
CA ALA A 537 -31.33 -72.49 3.71
C ALA A 537 -31.65 -72.43 5.23
N MET A 538 -30.70 -72.78 6.09
CA MET A 538 -30.84 -72.58 7.55
C MET A 538 -30.78 -71.11 7.94
N MET A 539 -29.96 -70.30 7.26
CA MET A 539 -29.89 -68.85 7.50
C MET A 539 -31.19 -68.12 7.10
N THR A 540 -31.91 -68.59 6.08
CA THR A 540 -33.16 -67.96 5.63
C THR A 540 -34.40 -68.36 6.44
N ASN A 541 -34.44 -69.58 6.99
CA ASN A 541 -35.65 -70.08 7.68
C ASN A 541 -35.72 -69.77 9.18
N GLY A 542 -34.67 -69.21 9.78
CA GLY A 542 -34.65 -68.82 11.20
C GLY A 542 -35.42 -67.53 11.56
N PHE A 543 -36.01 -66.84 10.57
CA PHE A 543 -36.66 -65.54 10.75
C PHE A 543 -38.19 -65.53 10.57
N ALA A 544 -38.87 -66.68 10.55
CA ALA A 544 -40.33 -66.72 10.56
C ALA A 544 -40.89 -66.70 11.99
N ARG A 545 -41.36 -65.54 12.45
CA ARG A 545 -42.24 -65.43 13.64
C ARG A 545 -43.51 -66.27 13.41
N PRO A 546 -44.00 -67.07 14.37
CA PRO A 546 -45.34 -67.61 14.28
C PRO A 546 -46.37 -66.53 14.67
N HIS A 547 -47.42 -66.45 13.85
CA HIS A 547 -48.65 -65.68 14.10
C HIS A 547 -49.41 -66.18 15.34
N GLN A 548 -50.05 -65.21 16.01
CA GLN A 548 -51.07 -65.25 17.08
C GLN A 548 -51.78 -66.59 17.39
N GLN A 549 -51.81 -66.97 18.67
CA GLN A 549 -52.97 -66.80 19.58
C GLN A 549 -52.55 -66.99 21.04
#